data_AF-A0A5C8HR94-F1
#
_entry.id   AF-A0A5C8HR94-F1
#
_cell.length_a   1.000
_cell.length_b   1.000
_cell.length_c   1.000
_cell.angle_alpha   90.00
_cell.angle_beta   90.00
_cell.angle_gamma   90.00
#
_symmetry.space_group_name_H-M   'P 1'
#
loop_
_entity.id
_entity.type
_entity.pdbx_description
1 polymer ?
#
loop_
_entity_poly.entity_id
_entity_poly.type
_entity_poly.pdbx_seq_one_letter_code
_entity_poly.pdbx_strand_id
1 'polypeptide(L)'
;MSQPDEGQYPGTPPRPPGDGQAPPYGGPPVTPQPPQYGQAPQYAQAPQSPYGQNPQYGYAPPSGAPMPKKPKTGLIITIVLVSVAALAALAVAAMVLLGAFSPNDADEAAGGDSTSVPQPTPTVEPTTTSEPAPTDSPDTSELDLSPRDPATPWPETTVTWQPGSAEAFAAREQFFIDQQLPLDGSALVATTPEQRTFIERQREHMANNGVQMTPQLETIFLAMTSDACETAILNAHNIDAAGYASFVDTSPIFIDLLGSSTGEERAAASESLESIMLFGMSYVCPGDVNDWALIYEERYDAYPQIY
;
A
#
# COMPACT_ATOMS: atom_id res chain seq x y z
N MET A 1 -30.18 -29.73 -52.10
CA MET A 1 -28.90 -29.65 -52.84
C MET A 1 -28.80 -28.23 -53.37
N SER A 2 -28.15 -27.36 -52.61
CA SER A 2 -27.91 -25.96 -53.00
C SER A 2 -26.43 -25.69 -52.84
N GLN A 3 -25.83 -25.12 -53.90
CA GLN A 3 -24.41 -24.82 -54.05
C GLN A 3 -23.97 -23.73 -53.06
N PRO A 4 -22.73 -23.77 -52.55
CA PRO A 4 -22.14 -22.66 -51.83
C PRO A 4 -21.54 -21.62 -52.79
N ASP A 5 -21.75 -20.36 -52.41
CA ASP A 5 -21.28 -19.13 -53.02
C ASP A 5 -19.80 -18.88 -52.67
N GLU A 6 -18.98 -18.56 -53.67
CA GLU A 6 -17.56 -18.23 -53.53
C GLU A 6 -17.39 -16.71 -53.50
N GLY A 7 -16.80 -16.16 -52.44
CA GLY A 7 -16.63 -14.70 -52.33
C GLY A 7 -15.51 -14.23 -51.41
N GLN A 8 -14.43 -13.75 -52.05
CA GLN A 8 -13.55 -12.65 -51.64
C GLN A 8 -12.56 -12.82 -50.47
N TYR A 9 -11.30 -13.02 -50.85
CA TYR A 9 -10.11 -12.72 -50.05
C TYR A 9 -9.80 -11.22 -50.05
N PRO A 10 -9.54 -10.59 -48.88
CA PRO A 10 -9.00 -9.23 -48.82
C PRO A 10 -7.46 -9.20 -48.70
N GLY A 11 -6.85 -8.37 -49.54
CA GLY A 11 -5.89 -7.34 -49.12
C GLY A 11 -4.43 -7.73 -48.84
N THR A 12 -3.56 -7.40 -49.79
CA THR A 12 -2.09 -7.32 -49.62
C THR A 12 -1.65 -6.29 -48.56
N PRO A 13 -0.58 -6.55 -47.78
CA PRO A 13 -0.04 -5.60 -46.81
C PRO A 13 0.67 -4.39 -47.46
N PRO A 14 0.68 -3.22 -46.79
CA PRO A 14 1.34 -2.01 -47.27
C PRO A 14 2.88 -2.09 -47.19
N ARG A 15 3.54 -1.42 -48.15
CA ARG A 15 5.01 -1.26 -48.25
C ARG A 15 5.57 -0.32 -47.16
N PRO A 16 6.81 -0.55 -46.68
CA PRO A 16 7.50 0.38 -45.79
C PRO A 16 7.96 1.66 -46.51
N PRO A 17 7.99 2.83 -45.82
CA PRO A 17 8.53 4.08 -46.35
C PRO A 17 10.06 4.01 -46.50
N GLY A 18 10.53 4.56 -47.63
CA GLY A 18 11.91 4.47 -48.08
C GLY A 18 12.90 5.41 -47.40
N ASP A 19 14.15 5.09 -47.72
CA ASP A 19 15.40 5.64 -47.23
C ASP A 19 15.56 7.13 -47.55
N GLY A 20 15.85 7.93 -46.52
CA GLY A 20 16.08 9.36 -46.61
C GLY A 20 17.42 9.78 -46.00
N GLN A 21 18.39 10.07 -46.88
CA GLN A 21 19.43 11.10 -46.80
C GLN A 21 20.47 11.08 -45.66
N ALA A 22 21.71 10.80 -46.05
CA ALA A 22 22.92 11.06 -45.27
C ALA A 22 23.25 12.57 -45.21
N PRO A 23 23.56 13.14 -44.02
CA PRO A 23 24.08 14.49 -43.89
C PRO A 23 25.59 14.59 -44.20
N PRO A 24 26.07 15.79 -44.58
CA PRO A 24 27.41 16.01 -45.15
C PRO A 24 28.54 15.99 -44.12
N TYR A 25 29.69 15.50 -44.59
CA TYR A 25 31.00 15.52 -43.93
C TYR A 25 31.46 16.96 -43.60
N GLY A 26 31.93 17.21 -42.37
CA GLY A 26 32.91 18.26 -42.09
C GLY A 26 32.72 19.04 -40.79
N GLY A 27 33.53 18.71 -39.77
CA GLY A 27 33.78 19.58 -38.62
C GLY A 27 34.59 18.86 -37.53
N PRO A 28 35.75 19.38 -37.06
CA PRO A 28 36.47 18.78 -35.93
C PRO A 28 35.64 18.91 -34.63
N PRO A 29 35.63 17.89 -33.76
CA PRO A 29 34.85 17.90 -32.54
C PRO A 29 35.38 18.97 -31.57
N VAL A 30 34.53 19.93 -31.21
CA VAL A 30 34.76 20.80 -30.06
C VAL A 30 34.36 20.00 -28.82
N THR A 31 35.34 19.52 -28.07
CA THR A 31 35.14 18.81 -26.82
C THR A 31 34.54 19.77 -25.77
N PRO A 32 33.38 19.46 -25.16
CA PRO A 32 32.90 20.20 -24.01
C PRO A 32 33.88 20.05 -22.83
N GLN A 33 34.33 21.19 -22.32
CA GLN A 33 35.15 21.27 -21.11
C GLN A 33 34.29 20.84 -19.90
N PRO A 34 34.69 19.82 -19.13
CA PRO A 34 33.93 19.41 -17.95
C PRO A 34 33.95 20.52 -16.89
N PRO A 35 32.85 20.73 -16.15
CA PRO A 35 32.84 21.66 -15.03
C PRO A 35 33.86 21.23 -13.97
N GLN A 36 34.78 22.14 -13.63
CA GLN A 36 35.64 21.99 -12.46
C GLN A 36 34.78 22.05 -11.19
N TYR A 37 34.45 20.89 -10.65
CA TYR A 37 33.94 20.79 -9.28
C TYR A 37 35.11 21.02 -8.31
N GLY A 38 35.02 22.14 -7.60
CA GLY A 38 35.93 22.49 -6.53
C GLY A 38 35.76 21.60 -5.30
N GLN A 39 36.91 21.19 -4.77
CA GLN A 39 37.23 20.86 -3.38
C GLN A 39 36.35 19.81 -2.66
N ALA A 40 36.92 18.61 -2.56
CA ALA A 40 36.56 17.63 -1.54
C ALA A 40 36.91 18.16 -0.14
N PRO A 41 36.02 18.04 0.87
CA PRO A 41 36.40 18.21 2.27
C PRO A 41 37.39 17.11 2.67
N GLN A 42 38.46 17.49 3.36
CA GLN A 42 39.34 16.53 4.03
C GLN A 42 38.56 15.78 5.11
N TYR A 43 38.40 14.47 4.92
CA TYR A 43 37.90 13.59 5.97
C TYR A 43 38.98 13.47 7.05
N ALA A 44 38.68 14.00 8.23
CA ALA A 44 39.43 13.69 9.43
C ALA A 44 39.29 12.19 9.73
N GLN A 45 40.42 11.52 9.98
CA GLN A 45 40.48 10.15 10.47
C GLN A 45 39.63 10.01 11.75
N ALA A 46 38.65 9.12 11.72
CA ALA A 46 37.98 8.64 12.92
C ALA A 46 38.82 7.51 13.57
N PRO A 47 39.01 7.52 14.90
CA PRO A 47 39.70 6.44 15.60
C PRO A 47 38.87 5.15 15.57
N GLN A 48 39.55 4.02 15.35
CA GLN A 48 38.94 2.69 15.48
C GLN A 48 38.52 2.45 16.94
N SER A 49 37.26 2.07 17.13
CA SER A 49 36.75 1.56 18.40
C SER A 49 36.06 0.21 18.19
N PRO A 50 36.13 -0.69 19.18
CA PRO A 50 35.85 -2.11 19.02
C PRO A 50 34.36 -2.43 19.26
N TYR A 51 33.82 -3.32 18.41
CA TYR A 51 32.62 -4.16 18.54
C TYR A 51 31.53 -3.80 19.57
N GLY A 52 30.33 -3.52 19.03
CA GLY A 52 29.04 -3.95 19.58
C GLY A 52 28.25 -2.89 20.33
N GLN A 53 27.40 -2.11 19.64
CA GLN A 53 26.09 -1.64 20.14
C GLN A 53 25.17 -1.27 18.96
N ASN A 54 23.89 -1.59 19.14
CA ASN A 54 22.73 -1.36 18.28
C ASN A 54 22.52 0.15 17.98
N PRO A 55 22.26 0.60 16.72
CA PRO A 55 22.08 2.02 16.46
C PRO A 55 20.71 2.53 16.92
N GLN A 56 20.75 3.42 17.92
CA GLN A 56 19.62 4.23 18.34
C GLN A 56 19.37 5.33 17.27
N TYR A 57 18.24 5.26 16.58
CA TYR A 57 17.79 6.34 15.68
C TYR A 57 17.37 7.56 16.51
N GLY A 58 18.10 8.67 16.38
CA GLY A 58 17.80 9.91 17.10
C GLY A 58 18.92 10.93 17.07
N TYR A 59 19.27 11.45 15.89
CA TYR A 59 20.16 12.62 15.79
C TYR A 59 19.33 13.92 15.77
N ALA A 60 19.35 14.64 16.90
CA ALA A 60 19.02 16.07 16.93
C ALA A 60 20.22 16.89 16.41
N PRO A 61 20.02 17.90 15.54
CA PRO A 61 21.11 18.69 15.01
C PRO A 61 21.71 19.66 16.05
N PRO A 62 23.01 19.99 15.95
CA PRO A 62 23.70 20.87 16.89
C PRO A 62 23.25 22.33 16.76
N SER A 63 22.96 22.94 17.90
CA SER A 63 22.56 24.33 18.06
C SER A 63 23.66 25.31 17.61
N GLY A 64 23.38 26.17 16.61
CA GLY A 64 24.25 27.33 16.37
C GLY A 64 24.22 28.01 14.99
N ALA A 65 23.55 27.48 13.97
CA ALA A 65 23.54 28.12 12.65
C ALA A 65 22.42 29.18 12.50
N PRO A 66 22.68 30.36 11.90
CA PRO A 66 21.63 31.36 11.64
C PRO A 66 20.64 30.83 10.58
N MET A 67 19.36 30.74 10.95
CA MET A 67 18.31 30.20 10.10
C MET A 67 17.97 31.14 8.91
N PRO A 68 17.82 30.62 7.69
CA PRO A 68 17.26 31.38 6.57
C PRO A 68 15.77 31.68 6.82
N LYS A 69 15.34 32.90 6.49
CA LYS A 69 13.95 33.36 6.69
C LYS A 69 12.98 32.53 5.85
N LYS A 70 12.04 31.85 6.51
CA LYS A 70 11.00 31.01 5.91
C LYS A 70 10.00 31.87 5.09
N PRO A 71 9.64 31.50 3.85
CA PRO A 71 8.54 32.14 3.14
C PRO A 71 7.19 31.73 3.76
N LYS A 72 6.30 32.71 3.94
CA LYS A 72 5.02 32.58 4.66
C LYS A 72 3.91 31.93 3.82
N THR A 73 4.21 30.84 3.12
CA THR A 73 3.25 30.16 2.24
C THR A 73 2.71 28.85 2.82
N GLY A 74 3.04 28.53 4.08
CA GLY A 74 2.69 27.24 4.71
C GLY A 74 1.53 27.23 5.72
N LEU A 75 0.85 28.36 5.98
CA LEU A 75 -0.14 28.42 7.07
C LEU A 75 -1.50 27.77 6.69
N ILE A 76 -1.87 27.80 5.41
CA ILE A 76 -3.19 27.31 4.97
C ILE A 76 -3.24 25.77 4.97
N ILE A 77 -2.12 25.09 4.71
CA ILE A 77 -2.04 23.63 4.66
C ILE A 77 -2.20 23.00 6.06
N THR A 78 -1.65 23.63 7.10
CA THR A 78 -1.76 23.15 8.50
C THR A 78 -3.19 23.16 9.04
N ILE A 79 -4.05 24.09 8.61
CA ILE A 79 -5.42 24.20 9.14
C ILE A 79 -6.33 23.12 8.53
N VAL A 80 -6.10 22.73 7.28
CA VAL A 80 -6.89 21.66 6.64
C VAL A 80 -6.53 20.29 7.23
N LEU A 81 -5.24 20.01 7.50
CA LEU A 81 -4.81 18.74 8.10
C LEU A 81 -5.34 18.54 9.53
N VAL A 82 -5.31 19.57 10.38
CA VAL A 82 -5.82 19.46 11.78
C VAL A 82 -7.35 19.30 11.81
N SER A 83 -8.07 19.93 10.87
CA SER A 83 -9.53 19.79 10.76
C SER A 83 -9.94 18.40 10.27
N VAL A 84 -9.15 17.82 9.36
CA VAL A 84 -9.41 16.51 8.75
C VAL A 84 -9.01 15.37 9.67
N ALA A 85 -7.91 15.49 10.41
CA ALA A 85 -7.52 14.50 11.43
C ALA A 85 -8.60 14.33 12.51
N ALA A 86 -9.23 15.42 12.96
CA ALA A 86 -10.33 15.36 13.92
C ALA A 86 -11.58 14.64 13.37
N LEU A 87 -11.88 14.80 12.07
CA LEU A 87 -13.01 14.13 11.43
C LEU A 87 -12.71 12.65 11.11
N ALA A 88 -11.48 12.33 10.74
CA ALA A 88 -11.03 10.95 10.52
C ALA A 88 -10.97 10.18 11.85
N ALA A 89 -10.43 10.78 12.92
CA ALA A 89 -10.45 10.19 14.26
C ALA A 89 -11.88 10.00 14.78
N LEU A 90 -12.81 10.93 14.52
CA LEU A 90 -14.23 10.75 14.85
C LEU A 90 -14.90 9.66 14.01
N ALA A 91 -14.52 9.48 12.74
CA ALA A 91 -15.06 8.41 11.90
C ALA A 91 -14.53 7.04 12.34
N VAL A 92 -13.24 6.91 12.67
CA VAL A 92 -12.64 5.69 13.22
C VAL A 92 -13.22 5.38 14.61
N ALA A 93 -13.32 6.38 15.50
CA ALA A 93 -13.95 6.20 16.81
C ALA A 93 -15.45 5.84 16.68
N ALA A 94 -16.17 6.44 15.73
CA ALA A 94 -17.56 6.07 15.45
C ALA A 94 -17.67 4.66 14.86
N MET A 95 -16.75 4.23 14.00
CA MET A 95 -16.71 2.86 13.47
C MET A 95 -16.41 1.82 14.56
N VAL A 96 -15.47 2.11 15.46
CA VAL A 96 -15.18 1.28 16.64
C VAL A 96 -16.39 1.24 17.59
N LEU A 97 -17.04 2.39 17.84
CA LEU A 97 -18.23 2.47 18.70
C LEU A 97 -19.50 1.86 18.08
N LEU A 98 -19.62 1.81 16.76
CA LEU A 98 -20.76 1.23 16.04
C LEU A 98 -20.60 -0.28 15.78
N GLY A 99 -19.51 -0.89 16.24
CA GLY A 99 -19.25 -2.33 16.07
C GLY A 99 -18.89 -2.73 14.64
N ALA A 100 -18.53 -1.78 13.78
CA ALA A 100 -18.08 -2.06 12.42
C ALA A 100 -16.70 -2.75 12.38
N PHE A 101 -15.93 -2.68 13.48
CA PHE A 101 -14.63 -3.33 13.66
C PHE A 101 -14.52 -3.91 15.07
N SER A 102 -15.53 -4.66 15.53
CA SER A 102 -15.40 -5.43 16.78
C SER A 102 -14.53 -6.67 16.55
N PRO A 103 -13.37 -6.82 17.22
CA PRO A 103 -12.50 -7.98 17.05
C PRO A 103 -12.96 -9.25 17.81
N ASN A 104 -14.20 -9.32 18.31
CA ASN A 104 -14.60 -10.36 19.28
C ASN A 104 -15.97 -11.04 19.08
N ASP A 105 -16.59 -10.98 17.90
CA ASP A 105 -17.83 -11.74 17.66
C ASP A 105 -17.53 -13.16 17.14
N ALA A 106 -16.87 -13.96 17.97
CA ALA A 106 -16.84 -15.42 17.86
C ALA A 106 -17.87 -16.01 18.83
N ASP A 107 -19.01 -16.43 18.26
CA ASP A 107 -20.01 -17.37 18.80
C ASP A 107 -20.58 -17.11 20.21
N GLU A 108 -21.77 -16.51 20.26
CA GLU A 108 -22.81 -16.99 21.20
C GLU A 108 -24.21 -16.95 20.57
N ALA A 109 -24.78 -18.14 20.42
CA ALA A 109 -26.06 -18.41 19.78
C ALA A 109 -27.27 -18.00 20.65
N ALA A 110 -28.35 -17.53 20.02
CA ALA A 110 -29.70 -17.75 20.54
C ALA A 110 -30.75 -17.66 19.43
N GLY A 111 -31.40 -18.80 19.16
CA GLY A 111 -32.52 -18.91 18.23
C GLY A 111 -33.70 -18.02 18.63
N GLY A 112 -34.24 -17.33 17.63
CA GLY A 112 -35.49 -16.61 17.70
C GLY A 112 -36.42 -17.10 16.61
N ASP A 113 -37.36 -17.95 17.02
CA ASP A 113 -38.61 -18.31 16.33
C ASP A 113 -39.24 -17.07 15.67
N SER A 114 -39.51 -17.14 14.36
CA SER A 114 -40.28 -16.10 13.67
C SER A 114 -41.29 -16.69 12.71
N THR A 115 -42.52 -16.30 13.04
CA THR A 115 -43.81 -16.73 12.56
C THR A 115 -44.06 -16.37 11.11
N SER A 116 -44.61 -17.34 10.38
CA SER A 116 -45.16 -17.27 9.02
C SER A 116 -46.27 -16.21 8.87
N VAL A 117 -46.15 -15.36 7.84
CA VAL A 117 -47.27 -14.60 7.23
C VAL A 117 -47.19 -14.74 5.69
N PRO A 118 -48.30 -15.00 4.97
CA PRO A 118 -48.25 -15.35 3.55
C PRO A 118 -48.20 -14.11 2.64
N GLN A 119 -47.32 -14.17 1.63
CA GLN A 119 -47.16 -13.17 0.57
C GLN A 119 -47.95 -13.57 -0.69
N PRO A 120 -48.67 -12.65 -1.36
CA PRO A 120 -49.38 -12.95 -2.60
C PRO A 120 -48.44 -13.06 -3.80
N THR A 121 -48.77 -14.02 -4.67
CA THR A 121 -48.13 -14.38 -5.93
C THR A 121 -48.24 -13.27 -6.99
N PRO A 122 -47.16 -12.95 -7.71
CA PRO A 122 -47.26 -12.50 -9.09
C PRO A 122 -46.85 -13.63 -10.04
N THR A 123 -47.79 -13.97 -10.93
CA THR A 123 -47.56 -14.77 -12.13
C THR A 123 -46.67 -14.00 -13.10
N VAL A 124 -45.52 -14.55 -13.47
CA VAL A 124 -44.69 -14.09 -14.59
C VAL A 124 -44.38 -15.27 -15.49
N GLU A 125 -44.61 -15.07 -16.79
CA GLU A 125 -44.45 -16.01 -17.90
C GLU A 125 -42.98 -16.42 -18.13
N PRO A 126 -42.72 -17.62 -18.68
CA PRO A 126 -41.36 -18.05 -19.02
C PRO A 126 -40.96 -17.55 -20.41
N THR A 127 -39.98 -16.64 -20.46
CA THR A 127 -39.24 -16.36 -21.71
C THR A 127 -37.88 -17.05 -21.63
N THR A 128 -37.76 -18.18 -22.32
CA THR A 128 -36.50 -18.89 -22.52
C THR A 128 -35.71 -18.21 -23.64
N THR A 129 -34.65 -17.49 -23.26
CA THR A 129 -33.59 -17.06 -24.18
C THR A 129 -32.28 -17.69 -23.70
N SER A 130 -31.81 -18.67 -24.45
CA SER A 130 -30.51 -19.30 -24.27
C SER A 130 -29.43 -18.34 -24.75
N GLU A 131 -28.62 -17.82 -23.83
CA GLU A 131 -27.41 -17.06 -24.12
C GLU A 131 -26.18 -17.98 -23.93
N PRO A 132 -25.23 -18.02 -24.89
CA PRO A 132 -24.07 -18.89 -24.79
C PRO A 132 -23.05 -18.31 -23.79
N ALA A 133 -22.50 -19.21 -22.96
CA ALA A 133 -21.47 -18.92 -21.96
C ALA A 133 -20.20 -18.32 -22.58
N PRO A 134 -19.61 -17.27 -21.98
CA PRO A 134 -18.18 -17.04 -22.09
C PRO A 134 -17.46 -17.94 -21.08
N THR A 135 -16.79 -18.95 -21.64
CA THR A 135 -15.67 -19.67 -21.02
C THR A 135 -14.49 -18.71 -20.83
N ASP A 136 -13.72 -18.95 -19.76
CA ASP A 136 -12.50 -18.25 -19.30
C ASP A 136 -12.74 -16.97 -18.49
N SER A 137 -13.24 -17.15 -17.27
CA SER A 137 -12.82 -16.30 -16.16
C SER A 137 -11.34 -16.61 -15.85
N PRO A 138 -10.44 -15.62 -15.79
CA PRO A 138 -9.15 -15.84 -15.17
C PRO A 138 -9.40 -16.24 -13.72
N ASP A 139 -8.74 -17.33 -13.34
CA ASP A 139 -8.68 -17.89 -12.00
C ASP A 139 -8.22 -16.78 -11.03
N THR A 140 -9.18 -16.05 -10.47
CA THR A 140 -8.98 -15.30 -9.23
C THR A 140 -8.77 -16.34 -8.17
N SER A 141 -7.51 -16.74 -8.00
CA SER A 141 -7.05 -17.35 -6.76
C SER A 141 -7.50 -16.40 -5.66
N GLU A 142 -8.57 -16.78 -4.95
CA GLU A 142 -8.82 -16.23 -3.62
C GLU A 142 -7.48 -16.33 -2.90
N LEU A 143 -7.00 -15.19 -2.39
CA LEU A 143 -5.85 -15.17 -1.50
C LEU A 143 -6.28 -16.00 -0.29
N ASP A 144 -5.97 -17.30 -0.35
CA ASP A 144 -6.23 -18.24 0.74
C ASP A 144 -5.27 -17.90 1.86
N LEU A 145 -5.75 -16.99 2.71
CA LEU A 145 -5.12 -16.58 3.95
C LEU A 145 -5.67 -17.39 5.12
N SER A 146 -6.32 -18.53 4.85
CA SER A 146 -6.43 -19.59 5.86
C SER A 146 -5.05 -19.79 6.48
N PRO A 147 -4.96 -20.07 7.80
CA PRO A 147 -3.70 -20.36 8.47
C PRO A 147 -2.90 -21.35 7.61
N ARG A 148 -1.89 -20.83 6.91
CA ARG A 148 -1.17 -21.62 5.92
C ARG A 148 -0.47 -22.73 6.67
N ASP A 149 -0.51 -23.95 6.14
CA ASP A 149 0.21 -25.07 6.74
C ASP A 149 1.67 -24.63 6.98
N PRO A 150 2.15 -24.53 8.24
CA PRO A 150 3.47 -23.96 8.55
C PRO A 150 4.61 -24.75 7.90
N ALA A 151 4.31 -25.91 7.31
CA ALA A 151 5.20 -26.74 6.54
C ALA A 151 5.47 -26.26 5.09
N THR A 152 4.75 -25.26 4.57
CA THR A 152 5.00 -24.72 3.21
C THR A 152 5.74 -23.39 3.30
N PRO A 153 7.09 -23.39 3.28
CA PRO A 153 7.85 -22.15 3.29
C PRO A 153 7.54 -21.34 2.02
N TRP A 154 7.38 -20.04 2.20
CA TRP A 154 7.40 -19.10 1.08
C TRP A 154 8.72 -19.28 0.30
N PRO A 155 8.75 -19.00 -1.01
CA PRO A 155 10.03 -18.89 -1.69
C PRO A 155 10.84 -17.82 -0.95
N GLU A 156 11.82 -18.26 -0.15
CA GLU A 156 12.72 -17.37 0.56
C GLU A 156 13.41 -16.52 -0.49
N THR A 157 13.00 -15.26 -0.59
CA THR A 157 13.75 -14.30 -1.37
C THR A 157 14.97 -14.01 -0.52
N THR A 158 16.08 -14.68 -0.80
CA THR A 158 17.32 -14.45 -0.07
C THR A 158 17.83 -13.06 -0.39
N VAL A 159 17.39 -12.09 0.39
CA VAL A 159 17.81 -10.71 0.34
C VAL A 159 19.23 -10.66 0.90
N THR A 160 20.18 -10.17 0.10
CA THR A 160 21.61 -10.15 0.47
C THR A 160 22.07 -8.81 1.02
N TRP A 161 21.22 -7.78 0.99
CA TRP A 161 21.58 -6.45 1.46
C TRP A 161 21.37 -6.29 2.96
N GLN A 162 22.09 -5.33 3.55
CA GLN A 162 21.96 -4.96 4.94
C GLN A 162 20.91 -3.84 5.10
N PRO A 163 20.22 -3.76 6.24
CA PRO A 163 19.34 -2.64 6.55
C PRO A 163 20.04 -1.29 6.36
N GLY A 164 19.36 -0.34 5.70
CA GLY A 164 19.89 0.99 5.41
C GLY A 164 21.08 1.05 4.44
N SER A 165 21.38 -0.03 3.70
CA SER A 165 22.42 -0.01 2.67
C SER A 165 21.98 0.76 1.40
N ALA A 166 22.92 1.02 0.50
CA ALA A 166 22.62 1.66 -0.79
C ALA A 166 21.65 0.82 -1.64
N GLU A 167 21.77 -0.50 -1.55
CA GLU A 167 20.86 -1.45 -2.19
C GLU A 167 19.45 -1.38 -1.59
N ALA A 168 19.32 -1.24 -0.26
CA ALA A 168 18.02 -1.04 0.38
C ALA A 168 17.32 0.24 -0.11
N PHE A 169 18.06 1.35 -0.23
CA PHE A 169 17.52 2.59 -0.78
C PHE A 169 17.18 2.50 -2.28
N ALA A 170 17.98 1.75 -3.05
CA ALA A 170 17.68 1.51 -4.46
C ALA A 170 16.42 0.64 -4.64
N ALA A 171 16.26 -0.41 -3.81
CA ALA A 171 15.06 -1.24 -3.77
C ALA A 171 13.83 -0.42 -3.38
N ARG A 172 13.96 0.47 -2.41
CA ARG A 172 12.90 1.41 -2.05
C ARG A 172 12.50 2.28 -3.24
N GLU A 173 13.47 2.94 -3.89
CA GLU A 173 13.15 3.80 -5.03
C GLU A 173 12.43 3.01 -6.14
N GLN A 174 12.88 1.79 -6.42
CA GLN A 174 12.22 0.92 -7.38
C GLN A 174 10.78 0.60 -6.96
N PHE A 175 10.53 0.30 -5.68
CA PHE A 175 9.18 0.10 -5.15
C PHE A 175 8.28 1.32 -5.40
N PHE A 176 8.75 2.54 -5.15
CA PHE A 176 7.97 3.75 -5.41
C PHE A 176 7.65 3.93 -6.90
N ILE A 177 8.59 3.59 -7.78
CA ILE A 177 8.37 3.62 -9.24
C ILE A 177 7.33 2.58 -9.65
N ASP A 178 7.47 1.34 -9.18
CA ASP A 178 6.59 0.22 -9.54
C ASP A 178 5.17 0.45 -9.03
N GLN A 179 5.04 0.97 -7.81
CA GLN A 179 3.78 1.35 -7.19
C GLN A 179 3.24 2.70 -7.67
N GLN A 180 3.96 3.41 -8.55
CA GLN A 180 3.59 4.72 -9.08
C GLN A 180 3.23 5.73 -7.98
N LEU A 181 3.95 5.69 -6.84
CA LEU A 181 3.69 6.54 -5.69
C LEU A 181 4.26 7.95 -5.95
N PRO A 182 3.43 9.01 -5.95
CA PRO A 182 3.91 10.36 -6.12
C PRO A 182 4.75 10.82 -4.91
N LEU A 183 5.91 11.40 -5.20
CA LEU A 183 6.83 11.97 -4.20
C LEU A 183 6.63 13.48 -3.97
N ASP A 184 5.66 14.09 -4.65
CA ASP A 184 5.40 15.52 -4.60
C ASP A 184 4.41 15.94 -3.49
N GLY A 185 3.92 14.98 -2.72
CA GLY A 185 2.93 15.19 -1.66
C GLY A 185 1.49 15.35 -2.17
N SER A 186 1.23 15.05 -3.44
CA SER A 186 -0.14 14.92 -3.94
C SER A 186 -0.90 13.78 -3.26
N ALA A 187 -2.23 13.87 -3.26
CA ALA A 187 -3.08 12.83 -2.70
C ALA A 187 -2.89 11.51 -3.47
N LEU A 188 -2.76 10.41 -2.73
CA LEU A 188 -2.63 9.08 -3.32
C LEU A 188 -3.98 8.61 -3.85
N VAL A 189 -3.93 7.98 -5.03
CA VAL A 189 -5.06 7.32 -5.70
C VAL A 189 -4.55 5.96 -6.18
N ALA A 190 -5.37 4.92 -6.11
CA ALA A 190 -4.97 3.59 -6.54
C ALA A 190 -4.69 3.57 -8.06
N THR A 191 -3.44 3.30 -8.44
CA THR A 191 -2.98 3.32 -9.84
C THR A 191 -2.66 1.93 -10.37
N THR A 192 -1.96 1.12 -9.59
CA THR A 192 -1.62 -0.25 -9.96
C THR A 192 -2.83 -1.18 -9.83
N PRO A 193 -2.86 -2.32 -10.56
CA PRO A 193 -3.88 -3.34 -10.36
C PRO A 193 -4.02 -3.76 -8.88
N GLU A 194 -2.90 -3.96 -8.18
CA GLU A 194 -2.84 -4.42 -6.79
C GLU A 194 -3.45 -3.38 -5.85
N GLN A 195 -3.09 -2.10 -5.99
CA GLN A 195 -3.67 -1.01 -5.22
C GLN A 195 -5.18 -0.87 -5.46
N ARG A 196 -5.63 -1.04 -6.71
CA ARG A 196 -7.06 -0.95 -7.05
C ARG A 196 -7.86 -2.08 -6.41
N THR A 197 -7.33 -3.30 -6.43
CA THR A 197 -7.97 -4.43 -5.74
C THR A 197 -8.04 -4.18 -4.24
N PHE A 198 -6.95 -3.76 -3.61
CA PHE A 198 -6.92 -3.39 -2.19
C PHE A 198 -8.00 -2.36 -1.85
N ILE A 199 -8.05 -1.23 -2.58
CA ILE A 199 -9.01 -0.16 -2.30
C ILE A 199 -10.45 -0.57 -2.61
N GLU A 200 -10.69 -1.39 -3.63
CA GLU A 200 -12.03 -1.92 -3.92
C GLU A 200 -12.52 -2.83 -2.80
N ARG A 201 -11.68 -3.76 -2.32
CA ARG A 201 -12.04 -4.64 -1.20
C ARG A 201 -12.31 -3.86 0.08
N GLN A 202 -11.50 -2.86 0.39
CA GLN A 202 -11.77 -1.98 1.53
C GLN A 202 -13.07 -1.19 1.35
N ARG A 203 -13.36 -0.72 0.14
CA ARG A 203 -14.62 -0.03 -0.17
C ARG A 203 -15.83 -0.94 0.03
N GLU A 204 -15.76 -2.19 -0.42
CA GLU A 204 -16.80 -3.22 -0.20
C GLU A 204 -17.01 -3.48 1.30
N HIS A 205 -15.93 -3.71 2.04
CA HIS A 205 -15.97 -3.94 3.48
C HIS A 205 -16.59 -2.76 4.24
N MET A 206 -16.15 -1.54 3.95
CA MET A 206 -16.71 -0.34 4.57
C MET A 206 -18.19 -0.15 4.23
N ALA A 207 -18.59 -0.40 2.97
CA ALA A 207 -19.98 -0.26 2.54
C ALA A 207 -20.90 -1.25 3.25
N ASN A 208 -20.45 -2.48 3.49
CA ASN A 208 -21.18 -3.48 4.28
C ASN A 208 -21.38 -3.03 5.74
N ASN A 209 -20.50 -2.18 6.24
CA ASN A 209 -20.58 -1.55 7.57
C ASN A 209 -21.26 -0.17 7.55
N GLY A 210 -21.91 0.20 6.45
CA GLY A 210 -22.64 1.46 6.32
C GLY A 210 -21.77 2.71 6.18
N VAL A 211 -20.47 2.55 5.89
CA VAL A 211 -19.55 3.67 5.66
C VAL A 211 -19.09 3.72 4.21
N GLN A 212 -18.98 4.94 3.66
CA GLN A 212 -18.49 5.14 2.31
C GLN A 212 -17.00 5.45 2.29
N MET A 213 -16.27 4.80 1.39
CA MET A 213 -14.88 5.17 1.07
C MET A 213 -14.83 6.60 0.54
N THR A 214 -14.07 7.47 1.19
CA THR A 214 -13.80 8.84 0.72
C THR A 214 -12.43 8.90 0.04
N PRO A 215 -12.17 9.88 -0.85
CA PRO A 215 -10.84 10.06 -1.43
C PRO A 215 -9.73 10.25 -0.38
N GLN A 216 -10.06 10.87 0.75
CA GLN A 216 -9.13 11.08 1.85
C GLN A 216 -8.77 9.75 2.54
N LEU A 217 -9.76 8.89 2.79
CA LEU A 217 -9.51 7.57 3.36
C LEU A 217 -8.72 6.68 2.41
N GLU A 218 -9.02 6.73 1.11
CA GLU A 218 -8.20 6.04 0.10
C GLU A 218 -6.73 6.49 0.16
N THR A 219 -6.48 7.80 0.22
CA THR A 219 -5.11 8.32 0.37
C THR A 219 -4.44 7.81 1.65
N ILE A 220 -5.14 7.80 2.78
CA ILE A 220 -4.61 7.34 4.07
C ILE A 220 -4.26 5.84 4.00
N PHE A 221 -5.16 5.01 3.45
CA PHE A 221 -4.97 3.57 3.36
C PHE A 221 -3.78 3.21 2.46
N LEU A 222 -3.64 3.88 1.31
CA LEU A 222 -2.47 3.71 0.44
C LEU A 222 -1.19 4.19 1.11
N ALA A 223 -1.21 5.31 1.82
CA ALA A 223 -0.03 5.87 2.47
C ALA A 223 0.47 4.94 3.59
N MET A 224 -0.43 4.48 4.46
CA MET A 224 -0.09 3.59 5.57
C MET A 224 0.48 2.25 5.09
N THR A 225 -0.15 1.66 4.06
CA THR A 225 0.33 0.44 3.44
C THR A 225 1.71 0.63 2.80
N SER A 226 1.89 1.73 2.07
CA SER A 226 3.16 2.02 1.40
C SER A 226 4.30 2.30 2.39
N ASP A 227 4.02 2.97 3.51
CA ASP A 227 4.97 3.23 4.60
C ASP A 227 5.45 1.92 5.26
N ALA A 228 4.53 0.96 5.45
CA ALA A 228 4.88 -0.37 5.97
C ALA A 228 5.73 -1.17 4.96
N CYS A 229 5.36 -1.18 3.68
CA CYS A 229 6.16 -1.82 2.63
C CYS A 229 7.55 -1.17 2.47
N GLU A 230 7.64 0.16 2.53
CA GLU A 230 8.94 0.87 2.56
C GLU A 230 9.77 0.42 3.77
N THR A 231 9.15 0.36 4.94
CA THR A 231 9.82 -0.07 6.18
C THR A 231 10.34 -1.49 6.06
N ALA A 232 9.57 -2.41 5.48
CA ALA A 232 10.03 -3.78 5.23
C ALA A 232 11.27 -3.79 4.32
N ILE A 233 11.23 -3.06 3.19
CA ILE A 233 12.35 -2.98 2.24
C ILE A 233 13.62 -2.41 2.91
N LEU A 234 13.48 -1.33 3.67
CA LEU A 234 14.59 -0.66 4.36
C LEU A 234 15.21 -1.54 5.45
N ASN A 235 14.45 -2.48 5.99
CA ASN A 235 14.89 -3.52 6.93
C ASN A 235 15.24 -4.84 6.23
N ALA A 236 15.50 -4.81 4.92
CA ALA A 236 15.88 -5.99 4.13
C ALA A 236 14.85 -7.12 4.19
N HIS A 237 13.56 -6.77 4.18
CA HIS A 237 12.42 -7.68 4.28
C HIS A 237 12.46 -8.55 5.55
N ASN A 238 13.10 -8.05 6.60
CA ASN A 238 13.23 -8.74 7.88
C ASN A 238 12.83 -7.79 9.00
N ILE A 239 11.60 -7.93 9.47
CA ILE A 239 11.07 -7.18 10.61
C ILE A 239 10.95 -8.11 11.81
N ASP A 240 11.34 -7.65 12.99
CA ASP A 240 11.07 -8.32 14.26
C ASP A 240 10.03 -7.53 15.06
N ALA A 241 9.60 -8.09 16.20
CA ALA A 241 8.60 -7.44 17.05
C ALA A 241 9.02 -6.03 17.52
N ALA A 242 10.32 -5.79 17.71
CA ALA A 242 10.83 -4.48 18.14
C ALA A 242 10.80 -3.47 16.98
N GLY A 243 11.18 -3.87 15.77
CA GLY A 243 11.11 -3.07 14.56
C GLY A 243 9.67 -2.71 14.21
N TYR A 244 8.75 -3.69 14.28
CA TYR A 244 7.32 -3.47 14.07
C TYR A 244 6.75 -2.48 15.10
N ALA A 245 7.03 -2.67 16.39
CA ALA A 245 6.58 -1.75 17.43
C ALA A 245 7.15 -0.33 17.22
N SER A 246 8.43 -0.23 16.85
CA SER A 246 9.05 1.06 16.53
C SER A 246 8.38 1.72 15.33
N PHE A 247 7.99 0.97 14.30
CA PHE A 247 7.27 1.49 13.15
C PHE A 247 5.93 2.10 13.58
N VAL A 248 5.09 1.34 14.31
CA VAL A 248 3.78 1.81 14.78
C VAL A 248 3.91 3.04 15.68
N ASP A 249 4.89 3.05 16.59
CA ASP A 249 5.08 4.13 17.56
C ASP A 249 5.64 5.43 16.93
N THR A 250 6.35 5.32 15.81
CA THR A 250 7.07 6.46 15.20
C THR A 250 6.52 6.90 13.85
N SER A 251 5.64 6.12 13.21
CA SER A 251 5.01 6.50 11.95
C SER A 251 4.18 7.78 12.15
N PRO A 252 4.46 8.86 11.39
CA PRO A 252 3.68 10.08 11.45
C PRO A 252 2.20 9.84 11.12
N ILE A 253 1.89 8.86 10.27
CA ILE A 253 0.52 8.52 9.89
C ILE A 253 -0.23 7.98 11.11
N PHE A 254 0.35 7.02 11.85
CA PHE A 254 -0.23 6.51 13.08
C PHE A 254 -0.37 7.59 14.15
N ILE A 255 0.65 8.42 14.33
CA ILE A 255 0.61 9.53 15.29
C ILE A 255 -0.53 10.50 14.97
N ASP A 256 -0.68 10.89 13.70
CA ASP A 256 -1.69 11.86 13.27
C ASP A 256 -3.11 11.28 13.34
N LEU A 257 -3.30 10.01 12.97
CA LEU A 257 -4.61 9.34 13.01
C LEU A 257 -5.07 9.03 14.43
N LEU A 258 -4.16 8.59 15.30
CA LEU A 258 -4.49 8.30 16.69
C LEU A 258 -4.66 9.58 17.51
N GLY A 259 -4.08 10.70 17.06
CA GLY A 259 -4.24 12.02 17.67
C GLY A 259 -3.97 12.02 19.18
N SER A 260 -4.94 12.50 19.96
CA SER A 260 -4.86 12.55 21.42
C SER A 260 -5.44 11.34 22.14
N SER A 261 -5.78 10.26 21.42
CA SER A 261 -6.32 9.03 22.02
C SER A 261 -5.30 8.45 23.00
N THR A 262 -5.78 7.89 24.11
CA THR A 262 -4.92 7.30 25.15
C THR A 262 -5.50 5.99 25.68
N GLY A 263 -4.69 5.19 26.37
CA GLY A 263 -5.15 3.96 27.02
C GLY A 263 -5.79 2.97 26.04
N GLU A 264 -6.93 2.41 26.44
CA GLU A 264 -7.68 1.39 25.70
C GLU A 264 -8.22 1.91 24.36
N GLU A 265 -8.69 3.15 24.30
CA GLU A 265 -9.15 3.78 23.05
C GLU A 265 -8.03 3.84 22.00
N ARG A 266 -6.82 4.23 22.43
CA ARG A 266 -5.65 4.25 21.54
C ARG A 266 -5.26 2.84 21.11
N ALA A 267 -5.33 1.86 22.01
CA ALA A 267 -4.98 0.48 21.70
C ALA A 267 -5.92 -0.09 20.62
N ALA A 268 -7.23 0.03 20.80
CA ALA A 268 -8.22 -0.45 19.84
C ALA A 268 -8.12 0.26 18.47
N ALA A 269 -7.87 1.59 18.48
CA ALA A 269 -7.65 2.33 17.25
C ALA A 269 -6.33 1.93 16.55
N SER A 270 -5.27 1.66 17.30
CA SER A 270 -3.99 1.18 16.75
C SER A 270 -4.16 -0.18 16.10
N GLU A 271 -4.80 -1.11 16.80
CA GLU A 271 -5.12 -2.45 16.29
C GLU A 271 -5.90 -2.37 14.97
N SER A 272 -6.95 -1.54 14.91
CA SER A 272 -7.75 -1.34 13.69
C SER A 272 -6.91 -0.81 12.52
N LEU A 273 -6.04 0.17 12.77
CA LEU A 273 -5.17 0.75 11.75
C LEU A 273 -4.11 -0.24 11.26
N GLU A 274 -3.52 -0.99 12.18
CA GLU A 274 -2.56 -2.05 11.88
C GLU A 274 -3.21 -3.18 11.04
N SER A 275 -4.44 -3.59 11.36
CA SER A 275 -5.17 -4.56 10.56
C SER A 275 -5.42 -4.06 9.13
N ILE A 276 -5.80 -2.79 8.94
CA ILE A 276 -5.99 -2.19 7.61
C ILE A 276 -4.67 -2.12 6.83
N MET A 277 -3.59 -1.77 7.52
CA MET A 277 -2.23 -1.74 6.95
C MET A 277 -1.82 -3.12 6.43
N LEU A 278 -1.96 -4.16 7.26
CA LEU A 278 -1.62 -5.53 6.89
C LEU A 278 -2.50 -6.03 5.74
N PHE A 279 -3.79 -5.67 5.74
CA PHE A 279 -4.67 -5.92 4.60
C PHE A 279 -4.13 -5.30 3.30
N GLY A 280 -3.65 -4.06 3.34
CA GLY A 280 -3.03 -3.45 2.17
C GLY A 280 -1.73 -4.14 1.76
N MET A 281 -0.89 -4.54 2.73
CA MET A 281 0.39 -5.22 2.48
C MET A 281 0.19 -6.53 1.72
N SER A 282 -0.88 -7.28 1.95
CA SER A 282 -1.16 -8.52 1.22
C SER A 282 -1.38 -8.33 -0.28
N TYR A 283 -1.65 -7.09 -0.74
CA TYR A 283 -1.72 -6.76 -2.17
C TYR A 283 -0.46 -6.04 -2.66
N VAL A 284 0.01 -5.04 -1.90
CA VAL A 284 1.06 -4.11 -2.36
C VAL A 284 2.47 -4.68 -2.20
N CYS A 285 2.72 -5.43 -1.13
CA CYS A 285 4.00 -6.09 -0.86
C CYS A 285 3.78 -7.48 -0.24
N PRO A 286 3.18 -8.43 -0.98
CA PRO A 286 2.74 -9.73 -0.45
C PRO A 286 3.89 -10.60 0.09
N GLY A 287 5.14 -10.31 -0.28
CA GLY A 287 6.31 -11.01 0.26
C GLY A 287 6.55 -10.72 1.75
N ASP A 288 6.10 -9.57 2.25
CA ASP A 288 6.39 -9.10 3.61
C ASP A 288 5.24 -9.35 4.60
N VAL A 289 4.00 -9.50 4.11
CA VAL A 289 2.82 -9.47 4.99
C VAL A 289 2.79 -10.57 6.04
N ASN A 290 3.37 -11.76 5.77
CA ASN A 290 3.28 -12.88 6.71
C ASN A 290 4.10 -12.66 7.98
N ASP A 291 5.34 -12.19 7.85
CA ASP A 291 6.20 -11.91 9.00
C ASP A 291 5.59 -10.80 9.86
N TRP A 292 5.00 -9.79 9.21
CA TRP A 292 4.28 -8.71 9.89
C TRP A 292 2.99 -9.21 10.58
N ALA A 293 2.22 -10.09 9.92
CA ALA A 293 0.99 -10.64 10.47
C ALA A 293 1.23 -11.55 11.69
N LEU A 294 2.32 -12.33 11.70
CA LEU A 294 2.71 -13.14 12.86
C LEU A 294 3.03 -12.26 14.09
N ILE A 295 3.70 -11.13 13.88
CA ILE A 295 3.99 -10.18 14.96
C ILE A 295 2.71 -9.50 15.46
N TYR A 296 1.80 -9.15 14.55
CA TYR A 296 0.48 -8.63 14.91
C TYR A 296 -0.30 -9.65 15.77
N GLU A 297 -0.32 -10.92 15.37
CA GLU A 297 -0.99 -11.99 16.11
C GLU A 297 -0.43 -12.15 17.51
N GLU A 298 0.90 -12.16 17.67
CA GLU A 298 1.54 -12.20 19.00
C GLU A 298 1.17 -10.99 19.86
N ARG A 299 1.01 -9.82 19.24
CA ARG A 299 0.72 -8.56 19.95
C ARG A 299 -0.73 -8.47 20.44
N TYR A 300 -1.69 -8.93 19.65
CA TYR A 300 -3.12 -8.76 19.91
C TYR A 300 -3.85 -10.05 20.31
N ASP A 301 -3.17 -11.20 20.28
CA ASP A 301 -3.78 -12.54 20.45
C ASP A 301 -4.95 -12.74 19.46
N ALA A 302 -4.81 -12.16 18.27
CA ALA A 302 -5.82 -12.12 17.22
C ALA A 302 -5.15 -12.10 15.84
N TYR A 303 -5.65 -12.91 14.91
CA TYR A 303 -5.18 -12.83 13.53
C TYR A 303 -5.79 -11.58 12.86
N PRO A 304 -5.01 -10.80 12.08
CA PRO A 304 -5.56 -9.64 11.40
C PRO A 304 -6.67 -10.08 10.46
N GLN A 305 -7.76 -9.31 10.42
CA GLN A 305 -8.86 -9.60 9.50
C GLN A 305 -8.42 -9.19 8.10
N ILE A 306 -8.03 -10.16 7.28
CA ILE A 306 -7.67 -9.95 5.88
C ILE A 306 -8.89 -10.38 5.03
N TYR A 307 -9.63 -9.41 4.47
CA TYR A 307 -10.96 -9.58 3.85
C TYR A 307 -10.97 -9.96 2.36
#